data_AF-A0A0C2SUR5-F1
#
_entry.id   AF-A0A0C2SUR5-F1
#
_cell.length_a   1.000
_cell.length_b   1.000
_cell.length_c   1.000
_cell.angle_alpha   90.00
_cell.angle_beta   90.00
_cell.angle_gamma   90.00
#
_symmetry.space_group_name_H-M   'P 1'
#
loop_
_entity.id
_entity.type
_entity.pdbx_description
1 polymer ?
#
loop_
_entity_poly.entity_id
_entity_poly.type
_entity_poly.pdbx_seq_one_letter_code
_entity_poly.pdbx_strand_id
1 'polypeptide(L)'
;MDVALDSNLINSKRFFLNSNLRARFKFMGLFAWWVREALIYGHEHIFLANCTYKWNISAFARLFHELCFRSRKENPSNGLANDAMQLIKRCDAKDQKSQPTMEDVVKEMETWNL
;
A
#
# COMPACT_ATOMS: atom_id res chain seq x y z
N MET A 1 10.86 -12.57 -7.78
CA MET A 1 9.43 -12.74 -8.12
C MET A 1 8.70 -11.61 -7.44
N ASP A 2 8.26 -10.61 -8.21
CA ASP A 2 7.64 -9.41 -7.64
C ASP A 2 6.17 -9.67 -7.35
N VAL A 3 5.75 -9.29 -6.14
CA VAL A 3 4.39 -9.51 -5.66
C VAL A 3 3.55 -8.27 -5.98
N ALA A 4 2.49 -8.46 -6.75
CA ALA A 4 1.49 -7.43 -6.97
C ALA A 4 0.52 -7.38 -5.78
N LEU A 5 0.22 -6.16 -5.35
CA LEU A 5 -0.50 -5.86 -4.13
C LEU A 5 -1.82 -5.17 -4.49
N ASP A 6 -2.95 -5.78 -4.12
CA ASP A 6 -4.27 -5.16 -4.27
C ASP A 6 -4.69 -4.42 -2.99
N SER A 7 -5.21 -3.21 -3.16
CA SER A 7 -5.61 -2.35 -2.04
C SER A 7 -6.82 -2.86 -1.24
N ASN A 8 -7.67 -3.73 -1.80
CA ASN A 8 -8.74 -4.39 -1.04
C ASN A 8 -8.20 -5.59 -0.24
N LEU A 9 -7.12 -6.20 -0.74
CA LEU A 9 -6.40 -7.27 -0.06
C LEU A 9 -5.39 -6.76 0.97
N ILE A 10 -5.04 -5.47 0.96
CA ILE A 10 -4.17 -4.80 1.93
C ILE A 10 -4.99 -3.86 2.80
N ASN A 11 -5.34 -4.33 3.99
CA ASN A 11 -6.01 -3.52 4.99
C ASN A 11 -5.41 -3.77 6.38
N SER A 12 -5.70 -2.86 7.31
CA SER A 12 -5.24 -2.91 8.70
C SER A 12 -5.54 -4.25 9.40
N LYS A 13 -6.63 -4.95 9.06
CA LYS A 13 -7.01 -6.24 9.66
C LYS A 13 -6.07 -7.39 9.30
N ARG A 14 -5.21 -7.20 8.31
CA ARG A 14 -4.21 -8.19 7.86
C ARG A 14 -2.80 -7.88 8.34
N PHE A 15 -2.62 -6.82 9.12
CA PHE A 15 -1.39 -6.56 9.86
C PHE A 15 -1.37 -7.35 11.15
N PHE A 16 -0.23 -7.97 11.43
CA PHE A 16 0.05 -8.53 12.73
C PHE A 16 1.47 -8.15 13.15
N LEU A 17 1.62 -7.83 14.43
CA LEU A 17 2.92 -7.64 15.06
C LEU A 17 3.38 -9.01 15.56
N ASN A 18 4.63 -9.35 15.27
CA ASN A 18 5.27 -10.46 15.98
C ASN A 18 5.79 -9.99 17.35
N SER A 19 6.33 -10.90 18.15
CA SER A 19 6.88 -10.61 19.49
C SER A 19 7.98 -9.56 19.50
N ASN A 20 8.61 -9.30 18.36
CA ASN A 20 9.71 -8.35 18.21
C ASN A 20 9.24 -7.01 17.61
N LEU A 21 7.94 -6.72 17.70
CA LEU A 21 7.31 -5.51 17.14
C LEU A 21 7.53 -5.32 15.64
N ARG A 22 7.83 -6.40 14.91
CA ARG A 22 7.92 -6.35 13.45
C ARG A 22 6.53 -6.52 12.87
N ALA A 23 6.06 -5.49 12.19
CA ALA A 23 4.86 -5.54 11.39
C ALA A 23 5.05 -6.55 10.25
N ARG A 24 4.14 -7.52 10.17
CA ARG A 24 4.07 -8.48 9.06
C ARG A 24 2.70 -8.39 8.42
N PHE A 25 2.71 -8.54 7.10
CA PHE A 25 1.51 -8.57 6.32
C PHE A 25 1.03 -10.02 6.12
N LYS A 26 -0.22 -10.32 6.48
CA LYS A 26 -0.83 -11.62 6.16
C LYS A 26 -1.27 -11.57 4.70
N PHE A 27 -0.35 -11.95 3.83
CA PHE A 27 -0.62 -12.04 2.40
C PHE A 27 -1.47 -13.27 2.12
N MET A 28 -2.75 -13.05 1.82
CA MET A 28 -3.61 -14.06 1.20
C MET A 28 -3.39 -13.95 -0.30
N GLY A 29 -2.26 -14.49 -0.75
CA GLY A 29 -1.78 -14.29 -2.10
C GLY A 29 -2.62 -15.02 -3.13
N LEU A 30 -3.31 -14.26 -3.99
CA LEU A 30 -3.61 -14.73 -5.32
C LEU A 30 -2.36 -14.45 -6.16
N PHE A 31 -1.63 -15.50 -6.52
CA PHE A 31 -0.42 -15.35 -7.32
C PHE A 31 -0.76 -14.57 -8.60
N ALA A 32 0.13 -13.67 -9.04
CA ALA A 32 -0.04 -12.96 -10.31
C ALA A 32 -0.26 -13.92 -11.49
N TRP A 33 0.21 -15.17 -11.37
CA TRP A 33 -0.10 -16.27 -12.27
C TRP A 33 -1.59 -16.66 -12.28
N TRP A 34 -2.22 -16.83 -11.11
CA TRP A 34 -3.67 -17.09 -11.00
C TRP A 34 -4.53 -15.97 -11.59
N VAL A 35 -4.12 -14.71 -11.42
CA VAL A 35 -4.75 -13.54 -12.06
C VAL A 35 -4.68 -13.66 -13.58
N ARG A 36 -3.52 -14.05 -14.11
CA ARG A 36 -3.29 -14.22 -15.55
C ARG A 36 -4.13 -15.36 -16.14
N GLU A 37 -4.19 -16.50 -15.45
CA GLU A 37 -5.02 -17.64 -15.84
C GLU A 37 -6.51 -17.28 -15.78
N ALA A 38 -6.99 -16.62 -14.72
CA ALA A 38 -8.40 -16.22 -14.59
C ALA A 38 -8.85 -15.26 -15.72
N LEU A 39 -7.97 -14.34 -16.16
CA LEU A 39 -8.19 -13.48 -17.33
C LEU A 39 -8.27 -14.26 -18.65
N ILE A 40 -7.42 -15.28 -18.83
CA ILE A 40 -7.40 -16.12 -20.03
C ILE A 40 -8.68 -16.96 -20.13
N TYR A 41 -9.18 -17.47 -19.00
CA TYR A 41 -10.39 -18.31 -18.95
C TYR A 41 -11.71 -17.52 -18.82
N GLY A 42 -11.67 -16.18 -18.92
CA GLY A 42 -12.87 -15.33 -18.90
C GLY A 42 -13.58 -15.26 -17.55
N HIS A 43 -12.90 -15.65 -16.45
CA HIS A 43 -13.41 -15.39 -15.12
C HIS A 43 -13.12 -13.94 -14.75
N GLU A 44 -14.08 -13.06 -15.04
CA GLU A 44 -14.06 -11.64 -14.68
C GLU A 44 -14.18 -11.44 -13.16
N HIS A 45 -13.15 -11.82 -12.41
CA HIS A 45 -12.97 -11.23 -11.10
C HIS A 45 -12.34 -9.84 -11.31
N ILE A 46 -13.19 -8.82 -11.38
CA ILE A 46 -12.83 -7.38 -11.44
C ILE A 46 -11.74 -7.02 -10.41
N PHE A 47 -11.73 -7.73 -9.27
CA PHE A 47 -10.72 -7.59 -8.21
C PHE A 47 -9.30 -7.99 -8.61
N LEU A 48 -9.13 -8.90 -9.58
CA LEU A 48 -7.83 -9.42 -10.00
C LEU A 48 -7.13 -8.53 -11.03
N ALA A 49 -7.88 -7.78 -11.83
CA ALA A 49 -7.32 -6.85 -12.83
C ALA A 49 -6.52 -5.70 -12.19
N ASN A 50 -6.79 -5.39 -10.92
CA ASN A 50 -6.10 -4.34 -10.17
C ASN A 50 -4.83 -4.82 -9.45
N CYS A 51 -4.58 -6.14 -9.43
CA CYS A 51 -3.35 -6.74 -8.89
C CYS A 51 -2.17 -6.56 -9.86
N THR A 52 -1.78 -5.32 -10.16
CA THR A 52 -0.54 -5.05 -10.92
C THR A 52 0.47 -4.34 -10.03
N TYR A 53 1.77 -4.61 -10.27
CA TYR A 53 2.87 -3.93 -9.56
C TYR A 53 2.73 -2.39 -9.62
N LYS A 54 2.13 -1.90 -10.71
CA LYS A 54 1.79 -0.51 -10.97
C LYS A 54 0.90 0.14 -9.89
N TRP A 55 0.12 -0.64 -9.16
CA TRP A 55 -0.78 -0.15 -8.11
C TRP A 55 -0.25 -0.36 -6.69
N ASN A 56 0.92 -0.98 -6.52
CA ASN A 56 1.48 -1.26 -5.20
C ASN A 56 1.70 0.02 -4.36
N ILE A 57 2.15 1.10 -5.02
CA ILE A 57 2.42 2.40 -4.36
C ILE A 57 1.12 3.04 -3.88
N SER A 58 0.07 3.04 -4.71
CA SER A 58 -1.24 3.56 -4.31
C SER A 58 -1.91 2.67 -3.25
N ALA A 59 -1.74 1.34 -3.32
CA ALA A 59 -2.21 0.43 -2.29
C ALA A 59 -1.51 0.69 -0.94
N PHE A 60 -0.20 0.91 -0.96
CA PHE A 60 0.55 1.36 0.22
C PHE A 60 0.03 2.69 0.76
N ALA A 61 -0.18 3.70 -0.11
CA ALA A 61 -0.68 5.01 0.29
C ALA A 61 -2.01 4.92 1.05
N ARG A 62 -2.95 4.13 0.53
CA ARG A 62 -4.27 3.91 1.15
C ARG A 62 -4.15 3.25 2.51
N LEU A 63 -3.32 2.21 2.62
CA LEU A 63 -3.06 1.54 3.87
C LEU A 63 -2.39 2.48 4.89
N PHE A 64 -1.36 3.20 4.46
CA PHE A 64 -0.61 4.09 5.33
C PHE A 64 -1.50 5.21 5.86
N HIS A 65 -2.35 5.77 4.98
CA HIS A 65 -3.41 6.69 5.38
C HIS A 65 -4.36 6.06 6.41
N GLU A 66 -4.77 4.81 6.19
CA GLU A 66 -5.62 4.07 7.11
C GLU A 66 -4.99 3.95 8.51
N LEU A 67 -3.71 3.56 8.58
CA LEU A 67 -3.02 3.34 9.85
C LEU A 67 -2.74 4.64 10.60
N CYS A 68 -2.36 5.70 9.90
CA CYS A 68 -1.96 6.96 10.52
C CYS A 68 -3.16 7.86 10.88
N PHE A 69 -4.24 7.83 10.09
CA PHE A 69 -5.29 8.86 10.16
C PHE A 69 -6.71 8.32 10.37
N ARG A 70 -7.00 7.03 10.15
CA ARG A 70 -8.38 6.51 10.27
C ARG A 70 -8.96 6.61 11.68
N SER A 71 -8.12 6.62 12.72
CA SER A 71 -8.54 6.73 14.12
C SER A 71 -8.52 8.17 14.66
N ARG A 72 -7.92 9.13 13.95
CA ARG A 72 -7.83 10.53 14.39
C ARG A 72 -8.78 11.40 13.58
N LYS A 73 -9.88 11.84 14.21
CA LYS A 73 -10.70 12.97 13.72
C LYS A 73 -9.98 14.31 13.80
N GLU A 74 -8.84 14.37 14.48
CA GLU A 74 -8.08 15.59 14.72
C GLU A 74 -7.06 15.83 13.62
N ASN A 75 -7.00 17.09 13.18
CA ASN A 75 -6.01 17.55 12.22
C ASN A 75 -4.60 17.18 12.68
N PRO A 76 -3.71 16.76 11.77
CA PRO A 76 -2.33 16.48 12.09
C PRO A 76 -1.63 17.77 12.56
N SER A 77 -1.52 17.96 13.87
CA SER A 77 -0.88 19.14 14.47
C SER A 77 0.62 18.97 14.70
N ASN A 78 1.23 17.90 14.17
CA ASN A 78 2.67 17.65 14.25
C ASN A 78 3.32 17.56 12.85
N GLY A 79 4.61 17.92 12.76
CA GLY A 79 5.36 17.94 11.50
C GLY A 79 5.37 16.59 10.79
N LEU A 80 5.55 15.51 11.55
CA LEU A 80 5.60 14.15 11.02
C LEU A 80 4.30 13.71 10.32
N ALA A 81 3.14 14.13 10.82
CA ALA A 81 1.88 13.80 10.18
C ALA A 81 1.62 14.65 8.93
N ASN A 82 2.20 15.85 8.83
CA ASN A 82 2.22 16.60 7.58
C ASN A 82 3.12 15.92 6.54
N ASP A 83 4.32 15.49 6.94
CA ASP A 83 5.26 14.77 6.07
C ASP A 83 4.61 13.47 5.55
N ALA A 84 4.00 12.69 6.44
CA ALA A 84 3.25 11.50 6.09
C ALA A 84 2.10 11.78 5.11
N MET A 85 1.33 12.85 5.33
CA MET A 85 0.24 13.23 4.43
C MET A 85 0.74 13.66 3.04
N GLN A 86 1.88 14.36 2.96
CA GLN A 86 2.50 14.73 1.68
C GLN A 86 3.02 13.50 0.92
N LEU A 87 3.65 12.56 1.62
CA LEU A 87 4.09 11.30 1.02
C LEU A 87 2.89 10.50 0.47
N ILE A 88 1.81 10.38 1.24
CA ILE A 88 0.57 9.72 0.80
C ILE A 88 0.03 10.34 -0.48
N LYS A 89 -0.03 11.68 -0.56
CA LYS A 89 -0.52 12.38 -1.76
C LYS A 89 0.33 12.09 -3.00
N ARG A 90 1.65 12.00 -2.86
CA ARG A 90 2.55 11.61 -3.98
C ARG A 90 2.36 10.15 -4.38
N CYS A 91 2.17 9.25 -3.41
CA CYS A 91 1.93 7.84 -3.68
C CYS A 91 0.56 7.56 -4.32
N ASP A 92 -0.45 8.39 -4.05
CA ASP A 92 -1.80 8.31 -4.65
C ASP A 92 -1.97 9.23 -5.87
N ALA A 93 -0.89 9.74 -6.44
CA ALA A 93 -0.93 10.59 -7.62
C ALA A 93 -1.61 9.86 -8.81
N LYS A 94 -2.52 10.57 -9.50
CA LYS A 94 -3.25 10.02 -10.66
C LYS A 94 -2.33 9.70 -11.84
N ASP A 95 -1.29 10.51 -12.03
CA ASP A 95 -0.24 10.22 -12.99
C ASP A 95 0.77 9.28 -12.35
N GLN A 96 0.97 8.13 -12.97
CA GLN A 96 1.82 7.10 -12.41
C GLN A 96 3.30 7.44 -12.55
N LYS A 97 3.69 8.25 -13.54
CA LYS A 97 5.09 8.66 -13.71
C LYS A 97 5.56 9.62 -12.61
N SER A 98 4.62 10.24 -11.90
CA SER A 98 4.88 11.12 -10.77
C SER A 98 4.79 10.39 -9.42
N GLN A 99 4.42 9.10 -9.41
CA GLN A 99 4.49 8.30 -8.19
C GLN A 99 5.95 7.95 -7.86
N PRO A 100 6.35 8.02 -6.58
CA PRO A 100 7.65 7.54 -6.16
C PRO A 100 7.73 6.01 -6.28
N THR A 101 8.95 5.48 -6.35
CA THR A 101 9.16 4.04 -6.19
C THR A 101 9.05 3.65 -4.72
N MET A 102 8.88 2.36 -4.43
CA MET A 102 8.85 1.89 -3.04
C MET A 102 10.19 2.13 -2.34
N GLU A 103 11.30 2.11 -3.08
CA GLU A 103 12.62 2.44 -2.56
C GLU A 103 12.70 3.92 -2.13
N ASP A 104 12.17 4.83 -2.95
CA ASP A 104 12.12 6.26 -2.62
C ASP A 104 11.25 6.51 -1.37
N VAL A 105 10.10 5.83 -1.30
CA VAL A 105 9.19 5.87 -0.15
C VAL A 105 9.91 5.44 1.13
N VAL A 106 10.61 4.29 1.09
CA VAL A 106 11.34 3.76 2.26
C VAL A 106 12.45 4.70 2.68
N LYS A 107 13.29 5.17 1.73
CA LYS A 107 14.38 6.11 2.04
C LYS A 107 13.87 7.38 2.69
N GLU A 108 12.77 7.93 2.19
CA GLU A 108 12.17 9.12 2.79
C GLU A 108 11.65 8.83 4.21
N MET A 109 10.92 7.74 4.42
CA MET A 109 10.40 7.39 5.74
C MET A 109 11.52 7.11 6.76
N GLU A 110 12.65 6.55 6.33
CA GLU A 110 13.83 6.33 7.16
C GLU A 110 14.51 7.64 7.60
N THR A 111 14.30 8.73 6.87
CA THR A 111 14.83 10.06 7.24
C THR A 111 13.96 10.77 8.28
N TRP A 112 12.75 10.28 8.53
CA TRP A 112 11.90 10.85 9.57
C TRP A 112 12.45 10.45 10.92
N ASN A 113 12.93 11.43 11.69
CA ASN A 113 13.32 11.22 13.09
C ASN A 113 12.05 10.91 13.91
N LEU A 114 11.75 9.62 14.03
CA LEU A 114 10.64 9.03 14.79
C LEU A 114 10.96 8.91 16.29
#